data_AF-A0A7J8WVL7-F1
#
_entry.id   AF-A0A7J8WVL7-F1
#
_cell.length_a   1.000
_cell.length_b   1.000
_cell.length_c   1.000
_cell.angle_alpha   90.00
_cell.angle_beta   90.00
_cell.angle_gamma   90.00
#
_symmetry.space_group_name_H-M   'P 1'
#
loop_
_entity.id
_entity.type
_entity.pdbx_description
1 polymer ?
#
loop_
_entity_poly.entity_id
_entity_poly.type
_entity_poly.pdbx_seq_one_letter_code
_entity_poly.pdbx_strand_id
1 'polypeptide(L)'
;SAERIFAAEPTVLQLKAPIKIFGDLHGQFGDLMRLFDEYGSPSTAGDIAYIDYLFLGDYVDRGQHSLETISLLLALKIEYPNNVHLIRGNHEAADINALFGFRIECIERMGERDGIWAWHRINRLFNWLPLAALIEKKIICMHGGIGRSINHVEQIENLQRPITMEAGSIVLMDLLWSDPTENDSVEGLRPNARGPGLVTFGPDRVMEFCNNNDLQLIVRAHECVMDGFERFAQGHLITLFSATNYCGTANNAGAILVLGRDLVVVPKLIHPLPPAMSSPEASSERHIEDTWMQELNANRPPTPTRGRPQVTNDRGSLAWV
;
A
#
# COMPACT_ATOMS: atom_id res chain seq x y z
N SER A 1 22.21 0.02 8.75
CA SER A 1 20.81 -0.12 9.23
C SER A 1 19.89 0.49 8.19
N ALA A 2 18.66 0.00 8.07
CA ALA A 2 17.67 0.50 7.12
C ALA A 2 17.45 2.03 7.24
N GLU A 3 17.40 2.58 8.45
CA GLU A 3 17.26 4.03 8.68
C GLU A 3 18.34 4.87 7.98
N ARG A 4 19.62 4.43 7.99
CA ARG A 4 20.69 5.16 7.30
C ARG A 4 20.52 5.12 5.78
N ILE A 5 19.97 4.02 5.25
CA ILE A 5 19.68 3.89 3.83
C ILE A 5 18.56 4.86 3.46
N PHE A 6 17.44 4.83 4.18
CA PHE A 6 16.31 5.73 3.93
C PHE A 6 16.65 7.22 4.10
N ALA A 7 17.52 7.56 5.07
CA ALA A 7 17.99 8.92 5.27
C ALA A 7 18.87 9.45 4.13
N ALA A 8 19.55 8.56 3.39
CA ALA A 8 20.38 8.93 2.24
C ALA A 8 19.59 8.94 0.91
N GLU A 9 18.49 8.22 0.84
CA GLU A 9 17.59 8.22 -0.32
C GLU A 9 16.89 9.56 -0.49
N PRO A 10 16.48 9.95 -1.71
CA PRO A 10 15.64 11.12 -1.93
C PRO A 10 14.19 10.90 -1.44
N THR A 11 13.45 11.98 -1.20
CA THR A 11 12.03 11.89 -0.79
C THR A 11 11.15 11.28 -1.90
N VAL A 12 11.47 11.55 -3.17
CA VAL A 12 10.90 10.84 -4.32
C VAL A 12 12.00 9.97 -4.93
N LEU A 13 11.84 8.65 -4.83
CA LEU A 13 12.78 7.68 -5.40
C LEU A 13 12.82 7.80 -6.93
N GLN A 14 13.98 7.58 -7.53
CA GLN A 14 14.15 7.59 -8.99
C GLN A 14 14.49 6.17 -9.44
N LEU A 15 13.51 5.46 -10.00
CA LEU A 15 13.55 4.02 -10.24
C LEU A 15 13.49 3.69 -11.73
N LYS A 16 13.88 2.46 -12.08
CA LYS A 16 13.90 1.96 -13.47
C LYS A 16 13.08 0.69 -13.61
N ALA A 17 12.64 0.42 -14.83
CA ALA A 17 12.02 -0.85 -15.18
C ALA A 17 13.10 -1.90 -15.56
N PRO A 18 12.85 -3.21 -15.37
CA PRO A 18 11.60 -3.80 -14.89
C PRO A 18 11.49 -3.77 -13.36
N ILE A 19 10.25 -3.69 -12.86
CA ILE A 19 9.96 -3.59 -11.42
C ILE A 19 8.61 -4.20 -11.10
N LYS A 20 8.50 -4.84 -9.93
CA LYS A 20 7.25 -5.30 -9.34
C LYS A 20 6.77 -4.28 -8.31
N ILE A 21 5.49 -3.92 -8.38
CA ILE A 21 4.86 -2.96 -7.49
C ILE A 21 3.84 -3.71 -6.63
N PHE A 22 3.92 -3.51 -5.32
CA PHE A 22 3.07 -4.12 -4.29
C PHE A 22 2.29 -3.01 -3.58
N GLY A 23 0.98 -3.17 -3.43
CA GLY A 23 0.12 -2.30 -2.63
C GLY A 23 0.15 -2.68 -1.14
N ASP A 24 -0.95 -2.42 -0.45
CA ASP A 24 -1.11 -2.65 0.99
C ASP A 24 -0.90 -4.13 1.34
N LEU A 25 -0.21 -4.36 2.46
CA LEU A 25 0.06 -5.70 3.00
C LEU A 25 -0.59 -5.93 4.36
N HIS A 26 -0.68 -4.90 5.19
CA HIS A 26 -1.39 -4.91 6.48
C HIS A 26 -1.13 -6.16 7.32
N GLY A 27 0.15 -6.51 7.53
CA GLY A 27 0.53 -7.67 8.33
C GLY A 27 0.01 -9.03 7.81
N GLN A 28 -0.47 -9.14 6.57
CA GLN A 28 -0.85 -10.40 5.93
C GLN A 28 0.37 -11.11 5.36
N PHE A 29 1.29 -11.50 6.25
CA PHE A 29 2.56 -12.11 5.90
C PHE A 29 2.41 -13.36 5.00
N GLY A 30 1.38 -14.18 5.24
CA GLY A 30 1.08 -15.34 4.40
C GLY A 30 0.81 -14.98 2.93
N ASP A 31 0.08 -13.89 2.68
CA ASP A 31 -0.17 -13.41 1.31
C ASP A 31 1.09 -12.85 0.66
N LEU A 32 1.94 -12.14 1.41
CA LEU A 32 3.25 -11.70 0.92
C LEU A 32 4.10 -12.90 0.48
N MET A 33 4.13 -13.98 1.27
CA MET A 33 4.87 -15.20 0.91
C MET A 33 4.29 -15.88 -0.32
N ARG A 34 2.96 -15.94 -0.45
CA ARG A 34 2.29 -16.48 -1.65
C ARG A 34 2.62 -15.67 -2.90
N LEU A 35 2.63 -14.33 -2.81
CA LEU A 35 3.03 -13.46 -3.92
C LEU A 35 4.49 -13.72 -4.34
N PHE A 36 5.40 -13.92 -3.38
CA PHE A 36 6.79 -14.27 -3.67
C PHE A 36 6.96 -15.67 -4.28
N ASP A 37 6.17 -16.64 -3.84
CA ASP A 37 6.20 -18.00 -4.37
C ASP A 37 5.65 -18.06 -5.80
N GLU A 38 4.49 -17.45 -6.05
CA GLU A 38 3.82 -17.51 -7.36
C GLU A 38 4.46 -16.59 -8.40
N TYR A 39 4.95 -15.42 -7.98
CA TYR A 39 5.38 -14.36 -8.90
C TYR A 39 6.85 -13.96 -8.75
N GLY A 40 7.65 -14.75 -8.04
CA GLY A 40 9.08 -14.56 -7.87
C GLY A 40 9.45 -13.79 -6.60
N SER A 41 10.56 -14.20 -5.98
CA SER A 41 11.00 -13.74 -4.67
C SER A 41 12.27 -12.87 -4.73
N PRO A 42 12.43 -11.91 -3.80
CA PRO A 42 13.60 -11.04 -3.72
C PRO A 42 14.81 -11.77 -3.13
N SER A 43 15.27 -12.82 -3.83
CA SER A 43 16.42 -13.65 -3.47
C SER A 43 17.25 -13.98 -4.71
N THR A 44 18.51 -14.40 -4.51
CA THR A 44 19.41 -14.80 -5.61
C THR A 44 18.89 -16.01 -6.39
N ALA A 45 18.12 -16.89 -5.75
CA ALA A 45 17.44 -18.01 -6.40
C ALA A 45 16.08 -17.62 -7.01
N GLY A 46 15.53 -16.47 -6.61
CA GLY A 46 14.37 -15.85 -7.21
C GLY A 46 14.80 -14.94 -8.37
N ASP A 47 14.35 -13.69 -8.37
CA ASP A 47 14.54 -12.79 -9.51
C ASP A 47 15.10 -11.41 -9.19
N ILE A 48 15.59 -11.21 -7.96
CA ILE A 48 16.19 -9.94 -7.51
C ILE A 48 17.35 -9.44 -8.38
N ALA A 49 18.01 -10.34 -9.12
CA ALA A 49 19.13 -10.00 -9.99
C ALA A 49 18.71 -9.22 -11.26
N TYR A 50 17.43 -9.23 -11.63
CA TYR A 50 16.95 -8.61 -12.86
C TYR A 50 15.65 -7.81 -12.72
N ILE A 51 14.93 -7.90 -11.59
CA ILE A 51 13.73 -7.12 -11.33
C ILE A 51 13.77 -6.46 -9.95
N ASP A 52 13.41 -5.19 -9.92
CA ASP A 52 13.28 -4.44 -8.67
C ASP A 52 11.92 -4.71 -8.01
N TYR A 53 11.80 -4.36 -6.73
CA TYR A 53 10.62 -4.50 -5.89
C TYR A 53 10.29 -3.16 -5.26
N LEU A 54 9.08 -2.65 -5.48
CA LEU A 54 8.56 -1.43 -4.87
C LEU A 54 7.30 -1.75 -4.06
N PHE A 55 7.29 -1.36 -2.78
CA PHE A 55 6.14 -1.52 -1.89
C PHE A 55 5.56 -0.15 -1.52
N LEU A 56 4.25 0.02 -1.72
CA LEU A 56 3.59 1.32 -1.71
C LEU A 56 3.18 1.85 -0.32
N GLY A 57 3.37 1.07 0.74
CA GLY A 57 3.03 1.47 2.11
C GLY A 57 2.08 0.48 2.77
N ASP A 58 1.60 0.83 3.97
CA ASP A 58 0.65 0.06 4.76
C ASP A 58 1.12 -1.38 4.98
N TYR A 59 2.29 -1.50 5.59
CA TYR A 59 2.95 -2.76 5.88
C TYR A 59 2.40 -3.42 7.16
N VAL A 60 1.98 -2.58 8.10
CA VAL A 60 1.57 -2.95 9.45
C VAL A 60 0.08 -2.74 9.67
N ASP A 61 -0.39 -3.12 10.86
CA ASP A 61 -1.79 -3.04 11.32
C ASP A 61 -2.73 -4.03 10.63
N ARG A 62 -3.92 -4.21 11.24
CA ARG A 62 -5.07 -4.98 10.73
C ARG A 62 -4.87 -6.49 10.64
N GLY A 63 -3.78 -6.97 10.05
CA GLY A 63 -3.39 -8.39 10.03
C GLY A 63 -2.57 -8.78 11.27
N GLN A 64 -2.35 -10.08 11.43
CA GLN A 64 -1.77 -10.66 12.66
C GLN A 64 -0.23 -10.69 12.69
N HIS A 65 0.44 -10.43 11.55
CA HIS A 65 1.88 -10.62 11.38
C HIS A 65 2.59 -9.36 10.88
N SER A 66 2.26 -8.20 11.47
CA SER A 66 2.91 -6.93 11.11
C SER A 66 4.41 -6.97 11.42
N LEU A 67 4.80 -7.57 12.55
CA LEU A 67 6.20 -7.70 12.97
C LEU A 67 7.02 -8.51 11.95
N GLU A 68 6.54 -9.67 11.51
CA GLU A 68 7.22 -10.46 10.45
C GLU A 68 7.27 -9.67 9.14
N THR A 69 6.16 -9.07 8.75
CA THR A 69 6.04 -8.33 7.49
C THR A 69 7.06 -7.20 7.43
N ILE A 70 7.08 -6.30 8.43
CA ILE A 70 8.03 -5.19 8.42
C ILE A 70 9.46 -5.66 8.64
N SER A 71 9.69 -6.68 9.48
CA SER A 71 11.05 -7.20 9.71
C SER A 71 11.66 -7.78 8.44
N LEU A 72 10.89 -8.56 7.67
CA LEU A 72 11.33 -9.10 6.39
C LEU A 72 11.64 -7.99 5.39
N LEU A 73 10.73 -7.02 5.22
CA LEU A 73 10.91 -5.92 4.28
C LEU A 73 12.14 -5.07 4.62
N LEU A 74 12.37 -4.79 5.90
CA LEU A 74 13.57 -4.07 6.35
C LEU A 74 14.85 -4.88 6.16
N ALA A 75 14.82 -6.20 6.39
CA ALA A 75 15.95 -7.08 6.14
C ALA A 75 16.30 -7.11 4.63
N LEU A 76 15.29 -7.26 3.78
CA LEU A 76 15.44 -7.19 2.32
C LEU A 76 15.98 -5.84 1.84
N LYS A 77 15.53 -4.73 2.43
CA LYS A 77 16.07 -3.40 2.13
C LYS A 77 17.54 -3.26 2.51
N ILE A 78 17.95 -3.88 3.62
CA ILE A 78 19.36 -3.85 4.07
C ILE A 78 20.23 -4.70 3.14
N GLU A 79 19.75 -5.88 2.74
CA GLU A 79 20.48 -6.81 1.88
C GLU A 79 20.56 -6.31 0.43
N TYR A 80 19.46 -5.80 -0.10
CA TYR A 80 19.31 -5.36 -1.50
C TYR A 80 18.88 -3.89 -1.59
N PRO A 81 19.70 -2.95 -1.10
CA PRO A 81 19.30 -1.53 -0.96
C PRO A 81 18.98 -0.85 -2.29
N ASN A 82 19.51 -1.36 -3.41
CA ASN A 82 19.29 -0.79 -4.74
C ASN A 82 18.13 -1.45 -5.51
N ASN A 83 17.59 -2.56 -5.01
CA ASN A 83 16.56 -3.35 -5.72
C ASN A 83 15.24 -3.44 -4.94
N VAL A 84 15.27 -3.27 -3.62
CA VAL A 84 14.07 -3.26 -2.77
C VAL A 84 13.80 -1.84 -2.32
N HIS A 85 12.60 -1.35 -2.59
CA HIS A 85 12.18 0.03 -2.41
C HIS A 85 10.89 0.07 -1.60
N LEU A 86 10.84 0.92 -0.59
CA LEU A 86 9.74 1.02 0.37
C LEU A 86 9.34 2.50 0.45
N ILE A 87 8.10 2.82 0.12
CA ILE A 87 7.55 4.17 0.32
C ILE A 87 6.50 4.16 1.43
N ARG A 88 6.30 5.30 2.07
CA ARG A 88 5.47 5.42 3.26
C ARG A 88 3.98 5.32 2.95
N GLY A 89 3.25 4.49 3.70
CA GLY A 89 1.79 4.53 3.79
C GLY A 89 1.28 5.32 4.98
N ASN A 90 -0.04 5.45 5.12
CA ASN A 90 -0.63 6.18 6.23
C ASN A 90 -0.58 5.40 7.56
N HIS A 91 -0.47 4.07 7.51
CA HIS A 91 -0.28 3.23 8.69
C HIS A 91 1.16 3.25 9.23
N GLU A 92 2.12 3.77 8.47
CA GLU A 92 3.47 4.08 8.96
C GLU A 92 3.51 5.41 9.75
N ALA A 93 2.47 5.69 10.54
CA ALA A 93 2.32 6.82 11.45
C ALA A 93 1.93 6.34 12.86
N ALA A 94 2.59 6.87 13.89
CA ALA A 94 2.51 6.33 15.24
C ALA A 94 1.11 6.44 15.85
N ASP A 95 0.40 7.54 15.62
CA ASP A 95 -0.99 7.73 16.04
C ASP A 95 -1.93 6.72 15.40
N ILE A 96 -1.70 6.38 14.12
CA ILE A 96 -2.49 5.39 13.39
C ILE A 96 -2.18 3.98 13.90
N ASN A 97 -0.92 3.56 13.85
CA ASN A 97 -0.57 2.18 14.20
C ASN A 97 -0.57 1.87 15.70
N ALA A 98 -0.70 2.88 16.56
CA ALA A 98 -1.10 2.70 17.95
C ALA A 98 -2.54 2.19 18.09
N LEU A 99 -3.44 2.63 17.20
CA LEU A 99 -4.87 2.32 17.24
C LEU A 99 -5.23 1.06 16.43
N PHE A 100 -4.55 0.85 15.30
CA PHE A 100 -4.94 -0.16 14.30
C PHE A 100 -4.21 -1.51 14.39
N GLY A 101 -3.34 -1.70 15.38
CA GLY A 101 -2.92 -3.04 15.83
C GLY A 101 -1.44 -3.20 16.13
N PHE A 102 -0.56 -2.49 15.43
CA PHE A 102 0.86 -2.76 15.47
C PHE A 102 1.47 -2.57 16.85
N ARG A 103 1.07 -1.52 17.59
CA ARG A 103 1.53 -1.31 18.97
C ARG A 103 1.12 -2.46 19.89
N ILE A 104 -0.11 -2.94 19.73
CA ILE A 104 -0.65 -4.04 20.53
C ILE A 104 0.11 -5.32 20.19
N GLU A 105 0.30 -5.61 18.90
CA GLU A 105 1.08 -6.77 18.43
C GLU A 105 2.51 -6.76 19.01
N CYS A 106 3.19 -5.61 19.01
CA CYS A 106 4.51 -5.48 19.63
C CYS A 106 4.49 -5.82 21.12
N ILE A 107 3.51 -5.31 21.87
CA ILE A 107 3.39 -5.54 23.32
C ILE A 107 3.08 -7.00 23.62
N GLU A 108 2.12 -7.61 22.93
CA GLU A 108 1.72 -8.99 23.16
C GLU A 108 2.85 -9.97 22.83
N ARG A 109 3.60 -9.74 21.74
CA ARG A 109 4.62 -10.69 21.27
C ARG A 109 5.99 -10.52 21.90
N MET A 110 6.31 -9.33 22.41
CA MET A 110 7.64 -9.01 22.98
C MET A 110 7.59 -8.62 24.45
N GLY A 111 6.40 -8.57 25.06
CA GLY A 111 6.16 -8.02 26.39
C GLY A 111 6.12 -6.49 26.40
N GLU A 112 5.50 -5.90 27.42
CA GLU A 112 5.19 -4.46 27.48
C GLU A 112 6.43 -3.57 27.26
N ARG A 113 7.52 -3.80 28.00
CA ARG A 113 8.71 -2.96 27.93
C ARG A 113 9.39 -3.03 26.55
N ASP A 114 9.69 -4.23 26.08
CA ASP A 114 10.47 -4.43 24.86
C ASP A 114 9.61 -4.21 23.61
N GLY A 115 8.31 -4.51 23.69
CA GLY A 115 7.31 -4.20 22.66
C GLY A 115 7.08 -2.71 22.47
N ILE A 116 6.90 -1.93 23.55
CA ILE A 116 6.81 -0.46 23.46
C ILE A 116 8.10 0.12 22.88
N TRP A 117 9.25 -0.39 23.29
CA TRP A 117 10.54 0.05 22.75
C TRP A 117 10.65 -0.24 21.24
N ALA A 118 10.30 -1.45 20.80
CA ALA A 118 10.33 -1.84 19.39
C ALA A 118 9.38 -0.98 18.55
N TRP A 119 8.15 -0.79 19.02
CA TRP A 119 7.15 0.05 18.39
C TRP A 119 7.64 1.50 18.20
N HIS A 120 8.22 2.11 19.24
CA HIS A 120 8.84 3.44 19.12
C HIS A 120 10.02 3.45 18.15
N ARG A 121 10.88 2.41 18.18
CA ARG A 121 12.05 2.33 17.31
C ARG A 121 11.66 2.26 15.84
N ILE A 122 10.64 1.47 15.51
CA ILE A 122 10.13 1.28 14.16
C ILE A 122 9.42 2.55 13.68
N ASN A 123 8.59 3.19 14.50
CA ASN A 123 7.96 4.46 14.13
C ASN A 123 8.95 5.60 13.87
N ARG A 124 10.09 5.65 14.61
CA ARG A 124 11.16 6.60 14.27
C ARG A 124 11.76 6.35 12.89
N LEU A 125 11.88 5.08 12.49
CA LEU A 125 12.34 4.70 11.16
C LEU A 125 11.30 5.06 10.09
N PHE A 126 10.01 4.85 10.35
CA PHE A 126 8.92 5.19 9.42
C PHE A 126 8.91 6.66 9.01
N ASN A 127 9.31 7.56 9.91
CA ASN A 127 9.43 8.99 9.58
C ASN A 127 10.50 9.28 8.51
N TRP A 128 11.44 8.35 8.30
CA TRP A 128 12.45 8.43 7.26
C TRP A 128 12.04 7.78 5.95
N LEU A 129 10.91 7.07 5.85
CA LEU A 129 10.54 6.41 4.59
C LEU A 129 10.35 7.44 3.46
N PRO A 130 10.87 7.19 2.24
CA PRO A 130 10.52 7.94 1.04
C PRO A 130 9.00 8.04 0.87
N LEU A 131 8.51 9.09 0.22
CA LEU A 131 7.09 9.40 0.16
C LEU A 131 6.44 9.07 -1.20
N ALA A 132 7.26 8.96 -2.25
CA ALA A 132 6.82 8.53 -3.57
C ALA A 132 7.99 7.90 -4.34
N ALA A 133 7.69 7.30 -5.47
CA ALA A 133 8.70 6.80 -6.41
C ALA A 133 8.34 7.15 -7.84
N LEU A 134 9.30 7.59 -8.63
CA LEU A 134 9.15 7.94 -10.04
C LEU A 134 9.91 6.89 -10.87
N ILE A 135 9.17 6.06 -11.60
CA ILE A 135 9.71 4.99 -12.44
C ILE A 135 9.83 5.49 -13.89
N GLU A 136 11.02 5.39 -14.47
CA GLU A 136 11.34 5.79 -15.85
C GLU A 136 10.91 7.22 -16.20
N LYS A 137 10.76 8.10 -15.19
CA LYS A 137 10.22 9.46 -15.31
C LYS A 137 8.84 9.54 -15.96
N LYS A 138 8.10 8.43 -16.02
CA LYS A 138 6.78 8.34 -16.67
C LYS A 138 5.68 7.84 -15.76
N ILE A 139 6.01 7.12 -14.70
CA ILE A 139 5.04 6.54 -13.79
C ILE A 139 5.37 6.99 -12.37
N ILE A 140 4.45 7.70 -11.72
CA ILE A 140 4.62 8.04 -10.30
C ILE A 140 3.85 7.06 -9.44
N CYS A 141 4.49 6.60 -8.37
CA CYS A 141 3.94 5.70 -7.38
C CYS A 141 3.84 6.41 -6.04
N MET A 142 2.69 6.31 -5.37
CA MET A 142 2.42 6.90 -4.07
C MET A 142 1.42 6.05 -3.29
N HIS A 143 1.27 6.25 -1.98
CA HIS A 143 0.29 5.49 -1.20
C HIS A 143 -1.13 6.02 -1.40
N GLY A 144 -1.33 7.27 -0.97
CA GLY A 144 -2.54 8.07 -1.07
C GLY A 144 -2.83 8.50 -2.51
N GLY A 145 -2.80 9.80 -2.74
CA GLY A 145 -3.00 10.36 -4.08
C GLY A 145 -2.55 11.79 -4.14
N ILE A 146 -2.99 12.50 -5.18
CA ILE A 146 -2.61 13.91 -5.40
C ILE A 146 -3.42 14.89 -4.55
N GLY A 147 -4.59 14.46 -4.07
CA GLY A 147 -5.50 15.25 -3.25
C GLY A 147 -5.78 16.64 -3.81
N ARG A 148 -5.79 17.66 -2.94
CA ARG A 148 -6.09 19.05 -3.32
C ARG A 148 -4.85 19.89 -3.61
N SER A 149 -3.69 19.46 -3.13
CA SER A 149 -2.52 20.33 -3.04
C SER A 149 -1.36 19.94 -3.95
N ILE A 150 -1.37 18.75 -4.55
CA ILE A 150 -0.24 18.22 -5.33
C ILE A 150 -0.53 18.36 -6.83
N ASN A 151 0.05 19.38 -7.45
CA ASN A 151 -0.03 19.63 -8.89
C ASN A 151 1.28 19.28 -9.61
N HIS A 152 2.41 19.30 -8.89
CA HIS A 152 3.73 18.98 -9.41
C HIS A 152 4.49 18.02 -8.49
N VAL A 153 5.29 17.13 -9.07
CA VAL A 153 6.14 16.17 -8.33
C VAL A 153 7.12 16.89 -7.39
N GLU A 154 7.62 18.05 -7.79
CA GLU A 154 8.52 18.90 -7.00
C GLU A 154 7.96 19.25 -5.61
N GLN A 155 6.63 19.36 -5.48
CA GLN A 155 5.99 19.64 -4.20
C GLN A 155 6.20 18.50 -3.19
N ILE A 156 6.29 17.26 -3.67
CA ILE A 156 6.62 16.09 -2.86
C ILE A 156 8.13 16.07 -2.56
N GLU A 157 8.97 16.34 -3.55
CA GLU A 157 10.44 16.36 -3.42
C GLU A 157 10.91 17.35 -2.36
N ASN A 158 10.22 18.48 -2.22
CA ASN A 158 10.54 19.53 -1.25
C ASN A 158 10.23 19.16 0.21
N LEU A 159 9.48 18.06 0.46
CA LEU A 159 9.23 17.59 1.83
C LEU A 159 10.52 17.02 2.45
N GLN A 160 10.92 17.60 3.59
CA GLN A 160 12.13 17.21 4.31
C GLN A 160 11.85 16.04 5.25
N ARG A 161 12.65 14.97 5.14
CA ARG A 161 12.62 13.81 6.05
C ARG A 161 13.72 13.94 7.13
N PRO A 162 13.47 13.49 8.37
CA PRO A 162 12.30 12.74 8.81
C PRO A 162 11.09 13.66 9.02
N ILE A 163 9.90 13.18 8.68
CA ILE A 163 8.66 13.95 8.81
C ILE A 163 7.62 13.16 9.62
N THR A 164 6.89 13.82 10.51
CA THR A 164 5.75 13.24 11.23
C THR A 164 4.44 13.76 10.63
N MET A 165 3.31 13.12 10.93
CA MET A 165 2.00 13.65 10.50
C MET A 165 1.70 15.02 11.13
N GLU A 166 2.07 15.22 12.40
CA GLU A 166 1.90 16.50 13.12
C GLU A 166 2.72 17.66 12.52
N ALA A 167 3.96 17.37 12.09
CA ALA A 167 4.80 18.33 11.38
C ALA A 167 4.52 18.38 9.88
N GLY A 168 3.65 17.49 9.39
CA GLY A 168 3.31 17.31 8.01
C GLY A 168 2.56 18.50 7.43
N SER A 169 2.74 18.73 6.14
CA SER A 169 1.97 19.71 5.40
C SER A 169 0.70 19.09 4.82
N ILE A 170 -0.18 19.91 4.25
CA ILE A 170 -1.32 19.43 3.45
C ILE A 170 -0.89 18.51 2.31
N VAL A 171 0.32 18.70 1.76
CA VAL A 171 0.91 17.81 0.74
C VAL A 171 1.14 16.42 1.31
N LEU A 172 1.70 16.30 2.52
CA LEU A 172 1.88 14.99 3.16
C LEU A 172 0.53 14.32 3.46
N MET A 173 -0.45 15.10 3.95
CA MET A 173 -1.79 14.59 4.21
C MET A 173 -2.44 14.04 2.93
N ASP A 174 -2.47 14.83 1.85
CA ASP A 174 -3.02 14.41 0.56
C ASP A 174 -2.29 13.17 0.01
N LEU A 175 -0.95 13.18 0.07
CA LEU A 175 -0.10 12.11 -0.45
C LEU A 175 -0.33 10.75 0.22
N LEU A 176 -0.74 10.74 1.49
CA LEU A 176 -0.95 9.51 2.25
C LEU A 176 -2.43 9.13 2.42
N TRP A 177 -3.37 10.08 2.31
CA TRP A 177 -4.77 9.85 2.69
C TRP A 177 -5.83 10.20 1.63
N SER A 178 -5.47 10.87 0.55
CA SER A 178 -6.46 11.19 -0.48
C SER A 178 -6.80 9.96 -1.34
N ASP A 179 -8.00 9.96 -1.89
CA ASP A 179 -8.49 8.91 -2.79
C ASP A 179 -9.01 9.51 -4.11
N PRO A 180 -9.01 8.77 -5.22
CA PRO A 180 -9.84 9.11 -6.37
C PRO A 180 -11.34 9.18 -5.97
N THR A 181 -12.14 9.92 -6.74
CA THR A 181 -13.60 9.90 -6.59
C THR A 181 -14.17 8.53 -6.94
N GLU A 182 -15.43 8.26 -6.57
CA GLU A 182 -16.05 6.93 -6.73
C GLU A 182 -15.98 6.38 -8.16
N ASN A 183 -16.03 7.23 -9.18
CA ASN A 183 -15.94 6.85 -10.59
C ASN A 183 -15.58 8.05 -11.50
N ASP A 184 -15.28 7.78 -12.77
CA ASP A 184 -14.84 8.77 -13.77
C ASP A 184 -15.90 9.85 -14.13
N SER A 185 -17.14 9.76 -13.66
CA SER A 185 -18.15 10.81 -13.88
C SER A 185 -18.12 11.93 -12.83
N VAL A 186 -17.39 11.72 -11.74
CA VAL A 186 -17.32 12.68 -10.63
C VAL A 186 -16.01 13.46 -10.70
N GLU A 187 -16.07 14.64 -11.30
CA GLU A 187 -14.94 15.58 -11.40
C GLU A 187 -14.75 16.46 -10.15
N GLY A 188 -13.57 17.07 -10.06
CA GLY A 188 -13.19 18.03 -9.04
C GLY A 188 -12.85 17.40 -7.69
N LEU A 189 -12.90 18.22 -6.63
CA LEU A 189 -12.64 17.77 -5.26
C LEU A 189 -13.94 17.52 -4.52
N ARG A 190 -14.00 16.44 -3.71
CA ARG A 190 -15.09 16.21 -2.75
C ARG A 190 -14.54 15.95 -1.35
N PRO A 191 -15.34 16.18 -0.29
CA PRO A 191 -14.98 15.69 1.04
C PRO A 191 -14.78 14.17 1.04
N ASN A 192 -13.78 13.68 1.75
CA ASN A 192 -13.54 12.26 1.91
C ASN A 192 -14.24 11.70 3.16
N ALA A 193 -14.88 10.55 3.03
CA ALA A 193 -15.52 9.85 4.14
C ALA A 193 -14.54 9.38 5.23
N ARG A 194 -13.23 9.31 4.93
CA ARG A 194 -12.17 8.92 5.89
C ARG A 194 -12.00 9.90 7.05
N GLY A 195 -12.33 11.17 6.88
CA GLY A 195 -12.20 12.12 7.98
C GLY A 195 -12.26 13.60 7.57
N PRO A 196 -12.41 14.50 8.56
CA PRO A 196 -12.46 15.93 8.32
C PRO A 196 -11.16 16.43 7.70
N GLY A 197 -11.26 17.30 6.70
CA GLY A 197 -10.09 17.87 6.01
C GLY A 197 -9.48 16.98 4.93
N LEU A 198 -9.89 15.72 4.81
CA LEU A 198 -9.48 14.84 3.71
C LEU A 198 -10.37 15.03 2.47
N VAL A 199 -9.82 14.76 1.30
CA VAL A 199 -10.52 14.93 0.00
C VAL A 199 -10.44 13.69 -0.86
N THR A 200 -11.42 13.57 -1.75
CA THR A 200 -11.30 12.77 -2.97
C THR A 200 -11.07 13.68 -4.18
N PHE A 201 -10.42 13.17 -5.23
CA PHE A 201 -10.08 13.92 -6.43
C PHE A 201 -10.57 13.22 -7.72
N GLY A 202 -11.18 13.99 -8.60
CA GLY A 202 -11.75 13.52 -9.86
C GLY A 202 -10.73 13.20 -10.95
N PRO A 203 -11.18 12.60 -12.07
CA PRO A 203 -10.30 12.24 -13.18
C PRO A 203 -9.70 13.48 -13.87
N ASP A 204 -10.38 14.63 -13.86
CA ASP A 204 -9.88 15.91 -14.37
C ASP A 204 -8.56 16.31 -13.71
N ARG A 205 -8.45 16.12 -12.39
CA ARG A 205 -7.24 16.42 -11.62
C ARG A 205 -6.12 15.44 -11.93
N VAL A 206 -6.44 14.15 -12.13
CA VAL A 206 -5.45 13.14 -12.54
C VAL A 206 -4.87 13.50 -13.91
N MET A 207 -5.72 13.82 -14.88
CA MET A 207 -5.28 14.19 -16.23
C MET A 207 -4.42 15.45 -16.21
N GLU A 208 -4.83 16.48 -15.48
CA GLU A 208 -4.06 17.71 -15.33
C GLU A 208 -2.69 17.45 -14.67
N PHE A 209 -2.65 16.68 -13.58
CA PHE A 209 -1.40 16.33 -12.91
C PHE A 209 -0.47 15.55 -13.84
N CYS A 210 -0.96 14.55 -14.56
CA CYS A 210 -0.16 13.79 -15.52
C CYS A 210 0.41 14.69 -16.62
N ASN A 211 -0.42 15.58 -17.18
CA ASN A 211 0.02 16.55 -18.20
C ASN A 211 1.07 17.52 -17.68
N ASN A 212 0.88 18.07 -16.48
CA ASN A 212 1.79 19.05 -15.87
C ASN A 212 3.18 18.47 -15.54
N ASN A 213 3.30 17.15 -15.44
CA ASN A 213 4.53 16.47 -15.02
C ASN A 213 5.08 15.53 -16.10
N ASP A 214 4.51 15.52 -17.32
CA ASP A 214 4.87 14.62 -18.42
C ASP A 214 4.84 13.12 -18.01
N LEU A 215 3.83 12.76 -17.21
CA LEU A 215 3.59 11.41 -16.71
C LEU A 215 2.47 10.72 -17.51
N GLN A 216 2.56 9.40 -17.57
CA GLN A 216 1.58 8.53 -18.24
C GLN A 216 0.61 7.89 -17.24
N LEU A 217 1.05 7.69 -15.99
CA LEU A 217 0.33 6.89 -15.01
C LEU A 217 0.67 7.28 -13.58
N ILE A 218 -0.35 7.30 -12.73
CA ILE A 218 -0.25 7.25 -11.28
C ILE A 218 -0.55 5.82 -10.83
N VAL A 219 0.35 5.20 -10.07
CA VAL A 219 0.06 3.94 -9.36
C VAL A 219 -0.07 4.26 -7.88
N ARG A 220 -1.18 3.86 -7.27
CA ARG A 220 -1.47 4.12 -5.87
C ARG A 220 -2.07 2.93 -5.13
N ALA A 221 -2.16 2.99 -3.80
CA ALA A 221 -2.63 1.88 -2.97
C ALA A 221 -3.84 2.25 -2.07
N HIS A 222 -3.82 2.01 -0.75
CA HIS A 222 -4.72 2.54 0.31
C HIS A 222 -6.24 2.19 0.25
N GLU A 223 -6.77 1.86 -0.92
CA GLU A 223 -8.16 1.47 -1.13
C GLU A 223 -8.24 -0.01 -1.46
N CYS A 224 -8.99 -0.74 -0.64
CA CYS A 224 -9.32 -2.14 -0.91
C CYS A 224 -10.28 -2.20 -2.11
N VAL A 225 -9.77 -2.73 -3.24
CA VAL A 225 -10.52 -2.95 -4.48
C VAL A 225 -10.72 -4.44 -4.71
N MET A 226 -11.86 -4.84 -5.27
CA MET A 226 -12.30 -6.25 -5.28
C MET A 226 -11.36 -7.20 -6.01
N ASP A 227 -10.77 -6.77 -7.13
CA ASP A 227 -9.89 -7.60 -7.95
C ASP A 227 -8.40 -7.38 -7.61
N GLY A 228 -8.10 -6.71 -6.49
CA GLY A 228 -6.74 -6.35 -6.08
C GLY A 228 -6.12 -5.21 -6.89
N PHE A 229 -6.70 -4.83 -8.04
CA PHE A 229 -6.37 -3.60 -8.74
C PHE A 229 -7.60 -2.99 -9.41
N GLU A 230 -7.58 -1.68 -9.67
CA GLU A 230 -8.66 -0.97 -10.36
C GLU A 230 -8.11 0.21 -11.16
N ARG A 231 -8.65 0.44 -12.37
CA ARG A 231 -8.30 1.58 -13.23
C ARG A 231 -9.26 2.75 -12.98
N PHE A 232 -8.72 3.96 -13.06
CA PHE A 232 -9.45 5.23 -12.93
C PHE A 232 -8.89 6.25 -13.93
N ALA A 233 -9.67 7.29 -14.23
CA ALA A 233 -9.29 8.38 -15.13
C ALA A 233 -8.83 7.86 -16.50
N GLN A 234 -9.67 7.04 -17.14
CA GLN A 234 -9.36 6.39 -18.42
C GLN A 234 -8.06 5.57 -18.40
N GLY A 235 -7.66 5.07 -17.23
CA GLY A 235 -6.45 4.27 -17.04
C GLY A 235 -5.18 5.05 -16.71
N HIS A 236 -5.27 6.37 -16.49
CA HIS A 236 -4.13 7.20 -16.04
C HIS A 236 -3.89 7.10 -14.53
N LEU A 237 -4.75 6.39 -13.79
CA LEU A 237 -4.51 5.99 -12.41
C LEU A 237 -4.85 4.51 -12.23
N ILE A 238 -4.00 3.77 -11.50
CA ILE A 238 -4.27 2.42 -11.03
C ILE A 238 -4.20 2.40 -9.51
N THR A 239 -5.28 1.97 -8.87
CA THR A 239 -5.30 1.58 -7.45
C THR A 239 -4.89 0.12 -7.33
N LEU A 240 -4.00 -0.22 -6.39
CA LEU A 240 -3.41 -1.53 -6.18
C LEU A 240 -3.48 -1.95 -4.71
N PHE A 241 -3.91 -3.17 -4.45
CA PHE A 241 -4.05 -3.72 -3.10
C PHE A 241 -3.55 -5.17 -3.09
N SER A 242 -2.57 -5.50 -2.23
CA SER A 242 -1.85 -6.78 -2.28
C SER A 242 -2.30 -7.81 -1.22
N ALA A 243 -3.17 -7.42 -0.29
CA ALA A 243 -3.73 -8.29 0.74
C ALA A 243 -5.07 -8.91 0.31
N THR A 244 -5.23 -10.23 0.43
CA THR A 244 -6.48 -10.94 0.09
C THR A 244 -7.47 -10.94 1.25
N ASN A 245 -8.78 -11.01 0.97
CA ASN A 245 -9.83 -11.06 2.00
C ASN A 245 -9.57 -10.11 3.17
N TYR A 246 -9.32 -8.84 2.85
CA TYR A 246 -8.84 -7.86 3.80
C TYR A 246 -9.75 -7.76 5.03
N CYS A 247 -9.13 -7.66 6.21
CA CYS A 247 -9.80 -7.73 7.51
C CYS A 247 -10.70 -8.98 7.71
N GLY A 248 -10.50 -10.05 6.94
CA GLY A 248 -11.29 -11.28 6.99
C GLY A 248 -12.71 -11.17 6.42
N THR A 249 -13.10 -10.02 5.85
CA THR A 249 -14.50 -9.71 5.50
C THR A 249 -14.68 -9.17 4.09
N ALA A 250 -13.66 -8.56 3.48
CA ALA A 250 -13.79 -7.93 2.18
C ALA A 250 -13.90 -8.92 1.01
N ASN A 251 -13.38 -10.14 1.17
CA ASN A 251 -13.33 -11.18 0.13
C ASN A 251 -12.74 -10.70 -1.22
N ASN A 252 -11.86 -9.69 -1.18
CA ASN A 252 -11.14 -9.17 -2.33
C ASN A 252 -9.96 -10.09 -2.70
N ALA A 253 -9.57 -10.07 -3.98
CA ALA A 253 -8.27 -10.57 -4.41
C ALA A 253 -7.15 -9.60 -3.98
N GLY A 254 -5.93 -10.12 -3.90
CA GLY A 254 -4.71 -9.34 -3.79
C GLY A 254 -4.01 -9.33 -5.14
N ALA A 255 -3.35 -8.24 -5.50
CA ALA A 255 -2.60 -8.16 -6.74
C ALA A 255 -1.24 -7.48 -6.57
N ILE A 256 -0.34 -7.74 -7.51
CA ILE A 256 0.86 -6.94 -7.78
C ILE A 256 0.84 -6.49 -9.23
N LEU A 257 1.59 -5.43 -9.54
CA LEU A 257 1.82 -5.01 -10.92
C LEU A 257 3.25 -5.36 -11.32
N VAL A 258 3.41 -6.04 -12.45
CA VAL A 258 4.72 -6.26 -13.07
C VAL A 258 4.88 -5.26 -14.21
N LEU A 259 5.84 -4.34 -14.09
CA LEU A 259 6.18 -3.36 -15.12
C LEU A 259 7.36 -3.86 -15.94
N GLY A 260 7.14 -4.08 -17.24
CA GLY A 260 8.17 -4.42 -18.21
C GLY A 260 9.05 -3.22 -18.62
N ARG A 261 10.17 -3.50 -19.31
CA ARG A 261 11.06 -2.45 -19.84
C ARG A 261 10.40 -1.59 -20.95
N ASP A 262 9.38 -2.13 -21.58
CA ASP A 262 8.50 -1.47 -22.54
C ASP A 262 7.39 -0.65 -21.86
N LEU A 263 7.43 -0.53 -20.53
CA LEU A 263 6.43 0.12 -19.68
C LEU A 263 5.04 -0.55 -19.72
N VAL A 264 4.95 -1.79 -20.23
CA VAL A 264 3.70 -2.55 -20.18
C VAL A 264 3.47 -3.00 -18.74
N VAL A 265 2.29 -2.66 -18.22
CA VAL A 265 1.84 -3.02 -16.87
C VAL A 265 1.00 -4.29 -16.93
N VAL A 266 1.46 -5.36 -16.26
CA VAL A 266 0.76 -6.64 -16.19
C VAL A 266 0.34 -6.93 -14.74
N PRO A 267 -0.96 -6.92 -14.41
CA PRO A 267 -1.45 -7.35 -13.11
C PRO A 267 -1.27 -8.86 -12.90
N LYS A 268 -0.89 -9.25 -11.68
CA LYS A 268 -0.78 -10.63 -11.22
C LYS A 268 -1.54 -10.78 -9.91
N LEU A 269 -2.46 -11.74 -9.83
CA LEU A 269 -3.46 -11.82 -8.76
C LEU A 269 -3.26 -13.07 -7.90
N ILE A 270 -3.57 -12.96 -6.62
CA ILE A 270 -3.84 -14.09 -5.74
C ILE A 270 -5.27 -13.96 -5.19
N HIS A 271 -5.93 -15.08 -4.97
CA HIS A 271 -7.28 -15.12 -4.40
C HIS A 271 -7.25 -15.52 -2.92
N PRO A 272 -8.27 -15.15 -2.14
CA PRO A 272 -8.43 -15.65 -0.77
C PRO A 272 -8.32 -17.17 -0.72
N LEU A 273 -7.59 -17.68 0.27
CA LEU A 273 -7.60 -19.11 0.54
C LEU A 273 -8.99 -19.52 1.08
N PRO A 274 -9.49 -20.72 0.75
CA PRO A 274 -10.67 -21.26 1.39
C PRO A 274 -10.47 -21.30 2.92
N PRO A 275 -11.54 -21.16 3.72
CA PRO A 275 -11.45 -21.41 5.15
C PRO A 275 -10.82 -22.78 5.40
N ALA A 276 -9.86 -22.86 6.32
CA ALA A 276 -9.31 -24.15 6.72
C ALA A 276 -10.47 -25.06 7.16
N MET A 277 -10.64 -26.22 6.53
CA MET A 277 -11.58 -27.22 7.03
C MET A 277 -11.10 -27.58 8.44
N SER A 278 -11.94 -27.33 9.45
CA SER A 278 -11.63 -27.63 10.84
C SER A 278 -11.43 -29.13 11.01
N SER A 279 -10.17 -29.57 11.02
CA SER A 279 -9.80 -30.87 11.57
C SER A 279 -10.01 -30.81 13.09
N PRO A 280 -10.70 -31.77 13.73
CA PRO A 280 -11.02 -31.74 15.16
C PRO A 280 -9.83 -31.72 16.14
N GLU A 281 -8.59 -31.67 15.65
CA GLU A 281 -7.36 -31.84 16.43
C GLU A 281 -6.47 -30.58 16.49
N ALA A 282 -6.98 -29.40 16.12
CA ALA A 282 -6.22 -28.16 16.29
C ALA A 282 -6.20 -27.74 17.78
N SER A 283 -5.01 -27.83 18.38
CA SER A 283 -4.67 -27.45 19.77
C SER A 283 -5.25 -26.11 20.22
N SER A 284 -5.69 -26.04 21.49
CA SER A 284 -6.27 -24.87 22.15
C SER A 284 -5.44 -23.58 22.11
N GLU A 285 -4.13 -23.66 21.84
CA GLU A 285 -3.25 -22.49 21.73
C GLU A 285 -3.49 -21.68 20.44
N ARG A 286 -3.86 -22.32 19.32
CA ARG A 286 -4.14 -21.59 18.05
C ARG A 286 -5.44 -20.77 18.14
N HIS A 287 -6.39 -21.23 18.94
CA HIS A 287 -7.69 -20.57 19.09
C HIS A 287 -7.61 -19.21 19.81
N ILE A 288 -6.58 -18.98 20.64
CA ILE A 288 -6.44 -17.76 21.44
C ILE A 288 -5.76 -16.64 20.62
N GLU A 289 -4.78 -17.00 19.77
CA GLU A 289 -4.10 -16.04 18.88
C GLU A 289 -5.05 -15.45 17.83
N ASP A 290 -6.02 -16.22 17.34
CA ASP A 290 -6.99 -15.75 16.34
C ASP A 290 -8.02 -14.76 16.90
N THR A 291 -8.40 -14.90 18.18
CA THR A 291 -9.53 -14.16 18.75
C THR A 291 -9.28 -12.68 18.97
N TRP A 292 -8.09 -12.28 19.44
CA TRP A 292 -7.88 -10.89 19.87
C TRP A 292 -7.83 -9.90 18.70
N MET A 293 -7.19 -10.26 17.58
CA MET A 293 -7.18 -9.41 16.38
C MET A 293 -8.54 -9.38 15.69
N GLN A 294 -9.31 -10.47 15.74
CA GLN A 294 -10.68 -10.49 15.22
C GLN A 294 -11.60 -9.57 16.03
N GLU A 295 -11.51 -9.60 17.36
CA GLU A 295 -12.25 -8.69 18.25
C GLU A 295 -11.86 -7.22 18.04
N LEU A 296 -10.57 -6.94 17.88
CA LEU A 296 -10.11 -5.59 17.55
C LEU A 296 -10.59 -5.14 16.18
N ASN A 297 -10.53 -6.00 15.16
CA ASN A 297 -10.97 -5.66 13.80
C ASN A 297 -12.48 -5.45 13.73
N ALA A 298 -13.29 -6.19 14.50
CA ALA A 298 -14.74 -6.00 14.58
C ALA A 298 -15.14 -4.61 15.13
N ASN A 299 -14.30 -4.02 15.98
CA ASN A 299 -14.56 -2.73 16.62
C ASN A 299 -13.92 -1.54 15.89
N ARG A 300 -13.10 -1.78 14.86
CA ARG A 300 -12.39 -0.73 14.12
C ARG A 300 -13.19 -0.32 12.87
N PRO A 301 -13.19 0.97 12.50
CA PRO A 301 -13.74 1.39 11.22
C PRO A 301 -12.96 0.68 10.09
N PRO A 302 -13.66 0.03 9.14
CA PRO A 302 -13.01 -0.60 8.01
C PRO A 302 -12.33 0.46 7.13
N THR A 303 -11.21 0.11 6.47
CA THR A 303 -10.81 0.88 5.29
C THR A 303 -11.99 0.81 4.31
N PRO A 304 -12.58 1.95 3.88
CA PRO A 304 -13.71 1.90 2.98
C PRO A 304 -13.36 1.08 1.74
N THR A 305 -14.11 0.01 1.47
CA THR A 305 -14.02 -0.67 0.18
C THR A 305 -14.57 0.26 -0.88
N ARG A 306 -13.86 0.45 -1.99
CA ARG A 306 -14.45 1.17 -3.12
C ARG A 306 -15.65 0.37 -3.61
N GLY A 307 -16.83 1.00 -3.59
CA GLY A 307 -18.08 0.34 -3.95
C GLY A 307 -17.99 -0.23 -5.37
N ARG A 308 -18.54 -1.44 -5.61
CA ARG A 308 -18.59 -1.98 -6.98
C ARG A 308 -19.27 -0.96 -7.89
N PRO A 309 -18.71 -0.66 -9.08
CA PRO A 309 -19.45 0.05 -10.11
C PRO A 309 -20.79 -0.67 -10.30
N GLN A 310 -21.92 0.05 -10.21
CA GLN A 310 -23.19 -0.53 -10.59
C GLN A 310 -23.06 -0.96 -12.04
N VAL A 311 -23.23 -2.25 -12.31
CA VAL A 311 -23.31 -2.77 -13.66
C VAL A 311 -24.55 -2.13 -14.28
N THR A 312 -24.35 -1.07 -15.08
CA THR A 312 -25.37 -0.60 -16.01
C THR A 312 -25.68 -1.79 -16.90
N ASN A 313 -26.87 -2.32 -16.75
CA ASN A 313 -27.32 -3.52 -17.46
C ASN A 313 -27.63 -3.16 -18.92
N ASP A 314 -26.65 -2.63 -19.64
CA ASP A 314 -26.72 -2.42 -21.09
C ASP A 314 -26.31 -3.72 -21.77
N ARG A 315 -27.29 -4.63 -21.84
CA ARG A 315 -27.32 -5.65 -22.89
C ARG A 315 -27.35 -4.96 -24.24
N GLY A 316 -26.20 -4.64 -24.81
CA GLY A 316 -26.17 -4.03 -26.14
C GLY A 316 -24.85 -3.47 -26.62
N SER A 317 -23.73 -4.18 -26.52
CA SER A 317 -22.69 -4.07 -27.55
C SER A 317 -21.81 -5.31 -27.58
N LEU A 318 -22.03 -6.12 -28.60
CA LEU A 318 -21.13 -7.18 -29.02
C LEU A 318 -19.94 -6.57 -29.77
N ALA A 319 -18.75 -7.04 -29.40
CA ALA A 319 -17.53 -7.16 -30.22
C ALA A 319 -16.71 -5.86 -30.44
N TRP A 320 -15.37 -5.85 -30.57
CA TRP A 320 -14.39 -6.83 -31.08
C TRP A 320 -12.99 -6.62 -30.42
N VAL A 321 -12.13 -7.63 -30.58
CA VAL A 321 -10.64 -7.69 -30.50
C VAL A 321 -9.90 -6.47 -29.95
#